data_AF-A0A9Q4GXK4-F1
#
_entry.id   AF-A0A9Q4GXK4-F1
#
_cell.length_a   1.000
_cell.length_b   1.000
_cell.length_c   1.000
_cell.angle_alpha   90.00
_cell.angle_beta   90.00
_cell.angle_gamma   90.00
#
_symmetry.space_group_name_H-M   'P 1'
#
loop_
_entity.id
_entity.type
_entity.pdbx_description
1 polymer ?
#
loop_
_entity_poly.entity_id
_entity_poly.type
_entity_poly.pdbx_seq_one_letter_code
_entity_poly.pdbx_strand_id
1 'polypeptide(L)'
;METGLSHVQAAGTSRSDGAGQPHPALRRFRMQPVPEERLLIIRAPGGTGAEWFAAGWVERGPGSTPEASGDPDGAGPERVLQWDSALEDAEAFSQRVGRCLAERDGPVAVIASANAPVHDVAAVHPCRFAEATDVLLTAEEIGTLAQPPPGGPARPAPTDPDTVYRLTGGWLVAVRALLVPSPSPRAARQALIVPLLQWLGARDPWGVMAETAYLPEFSDAVLSQFHPASGSPAPALRDLATEALIRDDGTGGWFMP
;
A
#
# COMPACT_ATOMS: atom_id res chain seq x y z
N MET A 1 21.98 -32.99 19.06
CA MET A 1 21.82 -33.31 17.63
C MET A 1 20.59 -32.57 17.14
N GLU A 2 20.86 -31.59 16.28
CA GLU A 2 19.99 -30.93 15.29
C GLU A 2 18.65 -30.32 15.72
N THR A 3 18.72 -29.02 15.99
CA THR A 3 17.67 -28.03 15.81
C THR A 3 17.26 -27.95 14.34
N GLY A 4 16.10 -28.49 13.99
CA GLY A 4 15.45 -28.30 12.70
C GLY A 4 14.19 -27.45 12.84
N LEU A 5 14.34 -26.13 12.78
CA LEU A 5 13.22 -25.22 12.49
C LEU A 5 13.57 -24.46 11.23
N SER A 6 12.94 -24.95 10.17
CA SER A 6 13.09 -24.55 8.78
C SER A 6 12.92 -23.05 8.58
N HIS A 7 13.89 -22.47 7.87
CA HIS A 7 13.73 -21.23 7.14
C HIS A 7 12.41 -21.25 6.36
N VAL A 8 11.44 -20.44 6.79
CA VAL A 8 10.39 -19.97 5.89
C VAL A 8 11.07 -18.96 4.98
N GLN A 9 11.49 -19.47 3.82
CA GLN A 9 11.94 -18.69 2.68
C GLN A 9 10.92 -17.59 2.43
N ALA A 10 11.36 -16.33 2.52
CA ALA A 10 10.59 -15.19 2.07
C ALA A 10 10.11 -15.48 0.65
N ALA A 11 8.79 -15.65 0.50
CA ALA A 11 8.18 -15.94 -0.78
C ALA A 11 8.61 -14.86 -1.77
N GLY A 12 9.20 -15.32 -2.88
CA GLY A 12 9.92 -14.49 -3.82
C GLY A 12 9.07 -13.38 -4.41
N THR A 13 9.73 -12.24 -4.57
CA THR A 13 9.68 -11.35 -5.72
C THR A 13 8.96 -11.97 -6.93
N SER A 14 7.65 -11.78 -7.00
CA SER A 14 6.88 -12.10 -8.19
C SER A 14 6.57 -10.83 -8.95
N ARG A 15 7.54 -10.43 -9.77
CA ARG A 15 7.33 -9.61 -10.97
C ARG A 15 6.36 -10.38 -11.89
N SER A 16 5.07 -10.27 -11.57
CA SER A 16 3.96 -10.79 -12.37
C SER A 16 2.73 -9.93 -12.06
N ASP A 17 2.94 -8.61 -12.06
CA ASP A 17 1.87 -7.63 -12.12
C ASP A 17 1.31 -7.57 -13.53
N GLY A 18 0.02 -7.27 -13.66
CA GLY A 18 -0.70 -7.25 -14.94
C GLY A 18 0.10 -6.55 -16.04
N ALA A 19 0.54 -7.32 -17.04
CA ALA A 19 1.42 -6.87 -18.11
C ALA A 19 0.95 -5.53 -18.70
N GLY A 20 1.69 -4.46 -18.40
CA GLY A 20 1.51 -3.13 -19.00
C GLY A 20 0.35 -2.26 -18.46
N GLN A 21 -0.38 -2.66 -17.41
CA GLN A 21 -1.41 -1.82 -16.80
C GLN A 21 -0.97 -1.23 -15.46
N PRO A 22 -1.27 0.05 -15.18
CA PRO A 22 -0.90 0.68 -13.92
C PRO A 22 -1.81 0.18 -12.80
N HIS A 23 -1.37 0.30 -11.57
CA HIS A 23 -2.21 0.06 -10.39
C HIS A 23 -3.54 0.85 -10.49
N PRO A 24 -4.72 0.25 -10.25
CA PRO A 24 -6.01 0.91 -10.45
C PRO A 24 -6.14 2.24 -9.67
N ALA A 25 -5.72 2.24 -8.41
CA ALA A 25 -5.74 3.44 -7.56
C ALA A 25 -4.80 4.57 -8.02
N LEU A 26 -3.80 4.29 -8.88
CA LEU A 26 -2.84 5.30 -9.32
C LEU A 26 -3.52 6.43 -10.10
N ARG A 27 -4.52 6.11 -10.93
CA ARG A 27 -5.27 7.12 -11.67
C ARG A 27 -5.98 8.08 -10.71
N ARG A 28 -6.70 7.54 -9.73
CA ARG A 28 -7.40 8.32 -8.70
C ARG A 28 -6.44 9.22 -7.94
N PHE A 29 -5.33 8.68 -7.47
CA PHE A 29 -4.30 9.46 -6.78
C PHE A 29 -3.81 10.62 -7.64
N ARG A 30 -3.43 10.38 -8.90
CA ARG A 30 -2.91 11.43 -9.78
C ARG A 30 -3.89 12.55 -10.12
N MET A 31 -5.20 12.31 -10.04
CA MET A 31 -6.20 13.35 -10.29
C MET A 31 -6.33 14.37 -9.14
N GLN A 32 -5.73 14.12 -7.98
CA GLN A 32 -5.74 15.11 -6.89
C GLN A 32 -4.89 16.34 -7.28
N PRO A 33 -5.34 17.57 -6.95
CA PRO A 33 -4.70 18.81 -7.36
C PRO A 33 -3.41 19.07 -6.56
N VAL A 34 -2.27 18.62 -7.08
CA VAL A 34 -0.96 18.68 -6.39
C VAL A 34 0.16 18.90 -7.46
N PRO A 35 1.31 19.53 -7.12
CA PRO A 35 2.36 19.97 -8.06
C PRO A 35 3.07 18.87 -8.87
N GLU A 36 4.02 19.31 -9.71
CA GLU A 36 4.90 18.50 -10.55
C GLU A 36 5.96 17.71 -9.74
N GLU A 37 5.68 17.30 -8.49
CA GLU A 37 6.67 16.58 -7.69
C GLU A 37 7.08 15.28 -8.36
N ARG A 38 8.39 15.04 -8.37
CA ARG A 38 8.99 13.84 -8.95
C ARG A 38 9.16 12.72 -7.92
N LEU A 39 9.23 13.05 -6.64
CA LEU A 39 9.37 12.07 -5.56
C LEU A 39 8.00 11.71 -4.97
N LEU A 40 7.68 10.41 -4.96
CA LEU A 40 6.54 9.84 -4.25
C LEU A 40 7.04 9.03 -3.05
N ILE A 41 6.47 9.27 -1.87
CA ILE A 41 6.67 8.46 -0.67
C ILE A 41 5.37 7.71 -0.37
N ILE A 42 5.43 6.39 -0.36
CA ILE A 42 4.28 5.51 -0.11
C ILE A 42 4.41 4.93 1.30
N ARG A 43 3.42 5.20 2.14
CA ARG A 43 3.32 4.71 3.52
C ARG A 43 2.10 3.82 3.61
N ALA A 44 2.32 2.52 3.40
CA ALA A 44 1.24 1.55 3.39
C ALA A 44 1.74 0.19 3.88
N PRO A 45 0.91 -0.58 4.60
CA PRO A 45 1.22 -1.97 4.91
C PRO A 45 1.51 -2.80 3.66
N GLY A 46 2.25 -3.90 3.82
CA GLY A 46 2.41 -4.91 2.77
C GLY A 46 1.07 -5.48 2.32
N GLY A 47 0.98 -5.95 1.08
CA GLY A 47 -0.26 -6.53 0.54
C GLY A 47 -1.30 -5.52 0.02
N THR A 48 -1.07 -4.21 0.22
CA THR A 48 -1.89 -3.11 -0.33
C THR A 48 -1.70 -2.91 -1.83
N GLY A 49 -0.56 -3.32 -2.38
CA GLY A 49 -0.19 -3.07 -3.78
C GLY A 49 0.83 -1.94 -3.98
N ALA A 50 1.47 -1.47 -2.90
CA ALA A 50 2.44 -0.37 -2.92
C ALA A 50 3.55 -0.51 -4.00
N GLU A 51 4.07 -1.71 -4.23
CA GLU A 51 5.09 -1.97 -5.26
C GLU A 51 4.56 -1.71 -6.67
N TRP A 52 3.38 -2.26 -7.01
CA TRP A 52 2.75 -2.03 -8.30
C TRP A 52 2.35 -0.56 -8.49
N PHE A 53 1.91 0.09 -7.41
CA PHE A 53 1.62 1.52 -7.39
C PHE A 53 2.89 2.36 -7.66
N ALA A 54 4.00 2.04 -6.99
CA ALA A 54 5.30 2.69 -7.17
C ALA A 54 5.85 2.53 -8.59
N ALA A 55 5.79 1.31 -9.14
CA ALA A 55 6.21 1.04 -10.51
C ALA A 55 5.41 1.87 -11.52
N GLY A 56 4.08 1.92 -11.36
CA GLY A 56 3.21 2.73 -12.22
C GLY A 56 3.48 4.24 -12.08
N TRP A 57 3.86 4.72 -10.89
CA TRP A 57 4.32 6.10 -10.69
C TRP A 57 5.61 6.38 -11.47
N VAL A 58 6.60 5.49 -11.40
CA VAL A 58 7.87 5.66 -12.12
C VAL A 58 7.66 5.64 -13.64
N GLU A 59 6.83 4.73 -14.13
CA GLU A 59 6.58 4.57 -15.57
C GLU A 59 5.79 5.73 -16.19
N ARG A 60 4.86 6.34 -15.43
CA ARG A 60 3.86 7.27 -15.98
C ARG A 60 3.84 8.63 -15.30
N GLY A 61 4.70 8.86 -14.32
CA GLY A 61 4.73 10.07 -13.50
C GLY A 61 5.19 11.32 -14.26
N PRO A 62 5.27 12.45 -13.57
CA PRO A 62 5.75 13.70 -14.15
C PRO A 62 7.15 13.55 -14.74
N GLY A 63 7.33 13.94 -16.00
CA GLY A 63 8.62 13.85 -16.70
C GLY A 63 8.98 12.47 -17.24
N SER A 64 8.11 11.45 -17.14
CA SER A 64 8.35 10.15 -17.78
C SER A 64 8.32 10.27 -19.31
N THR A 65 9.42 9.91 -19.97
CA THR A 65 9.49 9.79 -21.43
C THR A 65 9.36 8.33 -21.86
N PRO A 66 8.54 8.01 -22.88
CA PRO A 66 8.36 6.62 -23.33
C PRO A 66 9.62 5.97 -23.93
N GLU A 67 10.67 6.75 -24.23
CA GLU A 67 11.93 6.26 -24.81
C GLU A 67 12.99 5.86 -23.76
N ALA A 68 12.78 6.16 -22.47
CA ALA A 68 13.75 5.84 -21.41
C ALA A 68 13.79 4.34 -21.04
N SER A 69 12.93 3.51 -21.64
CA SER A 69 12.82 2.06 -21.41
C SER A 69 13.74 1.22 -22.31
N GLY A 70 14.57 1.86 -23.15
CA GLY A 70 15.25 1.22 -24.27
C GLY A 70 16.77 1.07 -24.16
N ASP A 71 17.34 0.94 -22.96
CA ASP A 71 18.77 0.60 -22.83
C ASP A 71 18.93 -0.86 -22.36
N PRO A 72 19.20 -1.81 -23.27
CA PRO A 72 19.34 -3.23 -22.92
C PRO A 72 20.61 -3.54 -22.13
N ASP A 73 21.54 -2.59 -21.98
CA ASP A 73 22.81 -2.74 -21.22
C ASP A 73 22.95 -1.70 -20.07
N GLY A 74 21.93 -0.86 -19.85
CA GLY A 74 21.99 0.25 -18.92
C GLY A 74 21.61 -0.14 -17.49
N ALA A 75 22.59 -0.46 -16.65
CA ALA A 75 22.47 -0.56 -15.20
C ALA A 75 22.19 0.82 -14.55
N GLY A 76 21.07 1.44 -14.93
CA GLY A 76 20.58 2.64 -14.28
C GLY A 76 20.15 2.36 -12.83
N PRO A 77 20.20 3.36 -11.94
CA PRO A 77 19.75 3.20 -10.57
C PRO A 77 18.28 2.77 -10.54
N GLU A 78 17.96 1.82 -9.66
CA GLU A 78 16.58 1.44 -9.37
C GLU A 78 15.80 2.68 -8.90
N ARG A 79 14.64 2.95 -9.52
CA ARG A 79 13.83 4.16 -9.27
C ARG A 79 12.66 3.93 -8.31
N VAL A 80 12.43 2.67 -7.95
CA VAL A 80 11.55 2.26 -6.86
C VAL A 80 12.46 1.85 -5.72
N LEU A 81 12.55 2.67 -4.69
CA LEU A 81 13.43 2.46 -3.55
C LEU A 81 12.61 1.91 -2.40
N GLN A 82 13.09 0.84 -1.78
CA GLN A 82 12.54 0.36 -0.52
C GLN A 82 13.42 0.84 0.63
N TRP A 83 12.79 1.37 1.68
CA TRP A 83 13.48 1.62 2.94
C TRP A 83 13.51 0.34 3.77
N ASP A 84 14.71 -0.04 4.23
CA ASP A 84 14.90 -1.07 5.23
C ASP A 84 15.89 -0.58 6.30
N SER A 85 15.38 -0.35 7.51
CA SER A 85 16.18 0.13 8.65
C SER A 85 17.23 -0.88 9.12
N ALA A 86 17.16 -2.15 8.70
CA ALA A 86 18.20 -3.12 8.97
C ALA A 86 19.43 -2.96 8.06
N LEU A 87 19.28 -2.26 6.93
CA LEU A 87 20.31 -2.18 5.87
C LEU A 87 21.00 -0.81 5.81
N GLU A 88 20.33 0.28 6.18
CA GLU A 88 20.90 1.62 6.12
C GLU A 88 20.29 2.59 7.15
N ASP A 89 21.01 3.67 7.44
CA ASP A 89 20.53 4.79 8.26
C ASP A 89 19.81 5.87 7.45
N ALA A 90 19.20 6.83 8.16
CA ALA A 90 18.35 7.86 7.58
C ALA A 90 19.09 8.76 6.58
N GLU A 91 20.33 9.10 6.92
CA GLU A 91 21.15 10.00 6.12
C GLU A 91 21.60 9.31 4.83
N ALA A 92 22.08 8.07 4.92
CA ALA A 92 22.50 7.27 3.78
C ALA A 92 21.36 7.08 2.77
N PHE A 93 20.15 6.79 3.25
CA PHE A 93 18.99 6.67 2.39
C PHE A 93 18.59 8.00 1.76
N SER A 94 18.57 9.10 2.53
CA SER A 94 18.23 10.41 1.98
C SER A 94 19.22 10.81 0.88
N GLN A 95 20.50 10.51 1.04
CA GLN A 95 21.51 10.69 0.00
C GLN A 95 21.26 9.79 -1.22
N ARG A 96 20.81 8.54 -1.01
CA ARG A 96 20.44 7.59 -2.09
C ARG A 96 19.24 8.11 -2.90
N VAL A 97 18.21 8.63 -2.24
CA VAL A 97 17.06 9.28 -2.89
C VAL A 97 17.50 10.52 -3.67
N GLY A 98 18.31 11.39 -3.05
CA GLY A 98 18.82 12.61 -3.70
C GLY A 98 19.66 12.31 -4.95
N ARG A 99 20.52 11.28 -4.90
CA ARG A 99 21.29 10.80 -6.04
C ARG A 99 20.37 10.32 -7.16
N CYS A 100 19.36 9.51 -6.85
CA CYS A 100 18.39 9.03 -7.83
C CYS A 100 17.66 10.18 -8.52
N LEU A 101 17.28 11.23 -7.78
CA LEU A 101 16.60 12.41 -8.33
C LEU A 101 17.51 13.27 -9.22
N ALA A 102 18.82 13.32 -8.91
CA ALA A 102 19.80 14.13 -9.64
C ALA A 102 20.32 13.46 -10.92
N GLU A 103 20.50 12.14 -10.92
CA GLU A 103 21.14 11.40 -12.03
C GLU A 103 20.27 11.31 -13.30
N ARG A 104 18.94 11.30 -13.14
CA ARG A 104 18.00 11.25 -14.26
C ARG A 104 16.76 12.08 -13.98
N ASP A 105 16.35 12.86 -14.97
CA ASP A 105 15.07 13.55 -14.93
C ASP A 105 13.90 12.54 -14.92
N GLY A 106 12.81 12.89 -14.23
CA GLY A 106 11.64 12.05 -14.07
C GLY A 106 11.39 11.53 -12.64
N PRO A 107 10.41 10.64 -12.46
CA PRO A 107 9.87 10.25 -11.15
C PRO A 107 10.69 9.18 -10.40
N VAL A 108 10.69 9.28 -9.07
CA VAL A 108 11.24 8.32 -8.10
C VAL A 108 10.12 7.96 -7.12
N ALA A 109 10.01 6.69 -6.73
CA ALA A 109 9.10 6.23 -5.69
C ALA A 109 9.87 5.61 -4.52
N VAL A 110 9.43 5.86 -3.30
CA VAL A 110 9.93 5.27 -2.07
C VAL A 110 8.79 4.49 -1.41
N ILE A 111 9.01 3.21 -1.12
CA ILE A 111 8.12 2.39 -0.29
C ILE A 111 8.68 2.41 1.13
N ALA A 112 8.03 3.17 2.00
CA ALA A 112 8.44 3.39 3.37
C ALA A 112 7.94 2.25 4.27
N SER A 113 8.84 1.67 5.06
CA SER A 113 8.43 0.84 6.19
C SER A 113 7.78 1.70 7.29
N ALA A 114 7.12 1.05 8.25
CA ALA A 114 6.36 1.71 9.31
C ALA A 114 7.16 2.75 10.13
N ASN A 115 8.49 2.56 10.23
CA ASN A 115 9.44 3.39 10.98
C ASN A 115 10.41 4.18 10.09
N ALA A 116 10.16 4.24 8.77
CA ALA A 116 11.05 4.97 7.88
C ALA A 116 11.11 6.46 8.26
N PRO A 117 12.29 7.11 8.18
CA PRO A 117 12.50 8.52 8.49
C PRO A 117 11.99 9.44 7.37
N VAL A 118 10.71 9.29 7.03
CA VAL A 118 10.09 9.98 5.89
C VAL A 118 10.14 11.50 6.01
N HIS A 119 10.14 12.03 7.23
CA HIS A 119 10.23 13.47 7.50
C HIS A 119 11.61 14.03 7.12
N ASP A 120 12.69 13.27 7.32
CA ASP A 120 14.04 13.71 6.99
C ASP A 120 14.21 13.81 5.46
N VAL A 121 13.67 12.84 4.73
CA VAL A 121 13.65 12.86 3.25
C VAL A 121 12.79 14.01 2.72
N ALA A 122 11.60 14.18 3.28
CA ALA A 122 10.65 15.22 2.86
C ALA A 122 11.11 16.66 3.18
N ALA A 123 11.97 16.82 4.18
CA ALA A 123 12.57 18.12 4.51
C ALA A 123 13.56 18.60 3.44
N VAL A 124 14.14 17.68 2.66
CA VAL A 124 15.20 17.97 1.68
C VAL A 124 14.67 17.95 0.24
N HIS A 125 13.65 17.14 -0.03
CA HIS A 125 13.13 16.94 -1.38
C HIS A 125 11.63 17.21 -1.44
N PRO A 126 11.16 18.09 -2.36
CA PRO A 126 9.74 18.21 -2.65
C PRO A 126 9.16 16.84 -3.03
N CYS A 127 8.25 16.36 -2.20
CA CYS A 127 7.71 15.02 -2.33
C CYS A 127 6.20 15.02 -2.13
N ARG A 128 5.57 14.04 -2.78
CA ARG A 128 4.17 13.72 -2.58
C ARG A 128 4.05 12.48 -1.70
N PHE A 129 3.07 12.48 -0.82
CA PHE A 129 2.75 11.33 0.04
C PHE A 129 1.55 10.56 -0.52
N ALA A 130 1.65 9.23 -0.49
CA ALA A 130 0.53 8.32 -0.63
C ALA A 130 0.42 7.51 0.67
N GLU A 131 -0.68 7.71 1.40
CA GLU A 131 -1.00 6.91 2.58
C GLU A 131 -1.71 5.61 2.13
N ALA A 132 -1.97 4.69 3.06
CA ALA A 132 -2.60 3.42 2.72
C ALA A 132 -3.95 3.59 1.99
N THR A 133 -4.74 4.61 2.35
CA THR A 133 -6.02 4.94 1.72
C THR A 133 -5.91 5.35 0.25
N ASP A 134 -4.76 5.90 -0.17
CA ASP A 134 -4.48 6.26 -1.56
C ASP A 134 -4.14 5.04 -2.42
N VAL A 135 -3.61 3.99 -1.80
CA VAL A 135 -3.19 2.76 -2.47
C VAL A 135 -4.30 1.70 -2.48
N LEU A 136 -5.10 1.63 -1.42
CA LEU A 136 -6.22 0.69 -1.32
C LEU A 136 -7.27 0.90 -2.43
N LEU A 137 -7.82 -0.21 -2.90
CA LEU A 137 -8.79 -0.22 -3.98
C LEU A 137 -10.18 0.23 -3.52
N THR A 138 -10.89 0.98 -4.36
CA THR A 138 -12.35 1.20 -4.23
C THR A 138 -13.13 0.03 -4.81
N ALA A 139 -14.43 -0.08 -4.53
CA ALA A 139 -15.31 -1.07 -5.17
C ALA A 139 -15.29 -0.96 -6.70
N GLU A 140 -15.26 0.26 -7.25
CA GLU A 140 -15.15 0.51 -8.70
C GLU A 140 -13.81 -0.01 -9.27
N GLU A 141 -12.70 0.25 -8.57
CA GLU A 141 -11.37 -0.21 -8.95
C GLU A 141 -11.26 -1.75 -8.89
N ILE A 142 -11.92 -2.39 -7.91
CA ILE A 142 -12.07 -3.85 -7.84
C ILE A 142 -12.88 -4.37 -9.04
N GLY A 143 -13.97 -3.71 -9.39
CA GLY A 143 -14.78 -4.06 -10.56
C GLY A 143 -13.98 -4.02 -11.86
N THR A 144 -13.10 -3.03 -12.01
CA THR A 144 -12.17 -2.94 -13.15
C THR A 144 -11.16 -4.08 -13.14
N LEU A 145 -10.59 -4.42 -11.98
CA LEU A 145 -9.62 -5.52 -11.82
C LEU A 145 -10.24 -6.90 -12.09
N ALA A 146 -11.54 -7.06 -11.82
CA ALA A 146 -12.26 -8.32 -12.04
C ALA A 146 -12.57 -8.58 -13.52
N GLN A 147 -12.51 -7.58 -14.39
CA GLN A 147 -12.77 -7.74 -15.81
C GLN A 147 -11.67 -8.57 -16.48
N PRO A 148 -12.02 -9.47 -17.42
CA PRO A 148 -11.02 -10.16 -18.21
C PRO A 148 -10.26 -9.16 -19.10
N PRO A 149 -8.98 -9.42 -19.41
CA PRO A 149 -8.26 -8.63 -20.38
C PRO A 149 -8.99 -8.66 -21.75
N PRO A 150 -8.86 -7.61 -22.57
CA PRO A 150 -9.51 -7.55 -23.88
C PRO A 150 -9.17 -8.79 -24.73
N GLY A 151 -10.18 -9.56 -25.15
CA GLY A 151 -10.01 -10.78 -25.94
C GLY A 151 -9.69 -12.05 -25.14
N GLY A 152 -9.67 -12.00 -23.80
CA GLY A 152 -9.52 -13.18 -22.94
C GLY A 152 -10.81 -14.01 -22.81
N PRO A 153 -10.70 -15.27 -22.35
CA PRO A 153 -11.88 -16.09 -22.08
C PRO A 153 -12.76 -15.48 -20.98
N ALA A 154 -14.07 -15.62 -21.13
CA ALA A 154 -15.04 -15.18 -20.12
C ALA A 154 -14.77 -15.91 -18.79
N ARG A 155 -14.53 -15.15 -17.73
CA ARG A 155 -14.43 -15.67 -16.35
C ARG A 155 -15.85 -15.95 -15.83
N PRO A 156 -16.06 -16.91 -14.90
CA PRO A 156 -17.32 -16.99 -14.17
C PRO A 156 -17.71 -15.62 -13.59
N ALA A 157 -19.01 -15.38 -13.45
CA ALA A 157 -19.55 -14.09 -13.01
C ALA A 157 -18.74 -13.57 -11.81
N PRO A 158 -18.11 -12.39 -11.95
CA PRO A 158 -17.24 -11.88 -10.91
C PRO A 158 -18.06 -11.74 -9.63
N THR A 159 -17.47 -12.16 -8.49
CA THR A 159 -17.98 -11.80 -7.18
C THR A 159 -18.26 -10.30 -7.18
N ASP A 160 -19.46 -9.92 -6.71
CA ASP A 160 -19.89 -8.53 -6.62
C ASP A 160 -18.77 -7.65 -6.01
N PRO A 161 -18.28 -6.61 -6.72
CA PRO A 161 -17.16 -5.79 -6.26
C PRO A 161 -17.38 -5.13 -4.91
N ASP A 162 -18.62 -4.73 -4.60
CA ASP A 162 -18.98 -4.16 -3.30
C ASP A 162 -18.84 -5.19 -2.19
N THR A 163 -19.28 -6.43 -2.42
CA THR A 163 -19.08 -7.54 -1.48
C THR A 163 -17.59 -7.82 -1.24
N VAL A 164 -16.76 -7.83 -2.29
CA VAL A 164 -15.30 -8.01 -2.15
C VAL A 164 -14.68 -6.84 -1.39
N TYR A 165 -15.11 -5.61 -1.68
CA TYR A 165 -14.66 -4.41 -0.96
C TYR A 165 -14.97 -4.49 0.53
N ARG A 166 -16.19 -4.88 0.91
CA ARG A 166 -16.62 -5.03 2.31
C ARG A 166 -15.81 -6.08 3.07
N LEU A 167 -15.34 -7.13 2.39
CA LEU A 167 -14.55 -8.21 3.00
C LEU A 167 -13.04 -7.94 3.07
N THR A 168 -12.54 -6.96 2.32
CA THR A 168 -11.09 -6.77 2.14
C THR A 168 -10.64 -5.34 2.37
N GLY A 169 -11.56 -4.39 2.43
CA GLY A 169 -11.27 -2.97 2.53
C GLY A 169 -10.47 -2.41 1.36
N GLY A 170 -10.37 -3.15 0.24
CA GLY A 170 -9.58 -2.77 -0.93
C GLY A 170 -8.13 -3.25 -0.92
N TRP A 171 -7.73 -4.12 0.02
CA TRP A 171 -6.35 -4.64 0.05
C TRP A 171 -6.08 -5.53 -1.16
N LEU A 172 -5.19 -5.09 -2.06
CA LEU A 172 -4.97 -5.72 -3.36
C LEU A 172 -4.76 -7.24 -3.30
N VAL A 173 -3.88 -7.71 -2.41
CA VAL A 173 -3.56 -9.15 -2.34
C VAL A 173 -4.77 -9.96 -1.84
N ALA A 174 -5.53 -9.43 -0.88
CA ALA A 174 -6.75 -10.05 -0.39
C ALA A 174 -7.87 -10.04 -1.45
N VAL A 175 -8.04 -8.91 -2.17
CA VAL A 175 -8.93 -8.79 -3.33
C VAL A 175 -8.59 -9.85 -4.37
N ARG A 176 -7.31 -9.94 -4.79
CA ARG A 176 -6.85 -10.93 -5.78
C ARG A 176 -7.15 -12.36 -5.32
N ALA A 177 -6.99 -12.67 -4.03
CA ALA A 177 -7.31 -13.99 -3.46
C ALA A 177 -8.81 -14.34 -3.47
N LEU A 178 -9.70 -13.35 -3.58
CA LEU A 178 -11.15 -13.53 -3.70
C LEU A 178 -11.67 -13.45 -5.15
N LEU A 179 -10.89 -12.89 -6.08
CA LEU A 179 -11.25 -12.79 -7.50
C LEU A 179 -10.79 -14.00 -8.35
N VAL A 180 -10.08 -14.97 -7.76
CA VAL A 180 -9.69 -16.22 -8.44
C VAL A 180 -10.87 -17.17 -8.64
N PRO A 181 -10.85 -18.09 -9.63
CA PRO A 181 -11.99 -18.99 -9.91
C PRO A 181 -12.38 -19.89 -8.73
N SER A 182 -11.44 -20.16 -7.82
CA SER A 182 -11.68 -20.86 -6.54
C SER A 182 -11.18 -19.98 -5.40
N PRO A 183 -12.01 -19.07 -4.87
CA PRO A 183 -11.60 -18.11 -3.85
C PRO A 183 -11.23 -18.81 -2.54
N SER A 184 -10.25 -18.24 -1.83
CA SER A 184 -9.82 -18.73 -0.52
C SER A 184 -9.97 -17.63 0.54
N PRO A 185 -11.05 -17.66 1.34
CA PRO A 185 -11.25 -16.70 2.43
C PRO A 185 -10.11 -16.71 3.45
N ARG A 186 -9.51 -17.90 3.69
CA ARG A 186 -8.34 -18.03 4.57
C ARG A 186 -7.14 -17.28 4.00
N ALA A 187 -6.85 -17.42 2.71
CA ALA A 187 -5.73 -16.72 2.09
C ALA A 187 -5.96 -15.21 2.07
N ALA A 188 -7.18 -14.76 1.76
CA ALA A 188 -7.55 -13.34 1.82
C ALA A 188 -7.34 -12.77 3.23
N ARG A 189 -7.83 -13.47 4.27
CA ARG A 189 -7.63 -13.07 5.67
C ARG A 189 -6.16 -13.02 6.07
N GLN A 190 -5.36 -14.00 5.67
CA GLN A 190 -3.92 -14.00 5.96
C GLN A 190 -3.19 -12.85 5.27
N ALA A 191 -3.58 -12.51 4.04
CA ALA A 191 -3.05 -11.39 3.28
C ALA A 191 -3.36 -10.02 3.92
N LEU A 192 -4.44 -9.93 4.72
CA LEU A 192 -4.76 -8.74 5.53
C LEU A 192 -3.98 -8.74 6.84
N ILE A 193 -4.16 -9.80 7.66
CA ILE A 193 -3.76 -9.78 9.07
C ILE A 193 -2.24 -9.75 9.23
N VAL A 194 -1.49 -10.55 8.46
CA VAL A 194 -0.04 -10.69 8.69
C VAL A 194 0.69 -9.37 8.42
N PRO A 195 0.53 -8.72 7.25
CA PRO A 195 1.21 -7.45 7.00
C PRO A 195 0.69 -6.31 7.88
N LEU A 196 -0.61 -6.29 8.20
CA LEU A 196 -1.18 -5.30 9.11
C LEU A 196 -0.57 -5.37 10.51
N LEU A 197 -0.46 -6.56 11.10
CA LEU A 197 0.14 -6.71 12.43
C LEU A 197 1.63 -6.33 12.44
N GLN A 198 2.37 -6.66 11.38
CA GLN A 198 3.76 -6.22 11.24
C GLN A 198 3.87 -4.69 11.15
N TRP A 199 2.97 -4.06 10.40
CA TRP A 199 2.90 -2.61 10.28
C TRP A 199 2.55 -1.93 11.62
N LEU A 200 1.53 -2.44 12.31
CA LEU A 200 1.09 -1.91 13.61
C LEU A 200 2.09 -2.15 14.74
N GLY A 201 2.90 -3.20 14.69
CA GLY A 201 3.92 -3.46 15.72
C GLY A 201 4.88 -2.29 15.95
N ALA A 202 5.06 -1.45 14.93
CA ALA A 202 5.84 -0.22 14.99
C ALA A 202 5.00 1.03 15.31
N ARG A 203 3.73 1.08 14.84
CA ARG A 203 2.89 2.29 14.86
C ARG A 203 1.89 2.35 16.00
N ASP A 204 1.62 1.21 16.62
CA ASP A 204 0.71 1.02 17.74
C ASP A 204 1.39 0.22 18.86
N PRO A 205 2.47 0.75 19.47
CA PRO A 205 3.26 -0.01 20.45
C PRO A 205 2.47 -0.38 21.71
N TRP A 206 1.36 0.31 21.98
CA TRP A 206 0.46 0.03 23.10
C TRP A 206 -0.81 -0.76 22.70
N GLY A 207 -0.95 -1.12 21.42
CA GLY A 207 -2.09 -1.89 20.91
C GLY A 207 -3.44 -1.15 20.97
N VAL A 208 -3.44 0.17 21.09
CA VAL A 208 -4.64 0.98 21.28
C VAL A 208 -5.47 1.01 20.00
N MET A 209 -4.83 1.26 18.85
CA MET A 209 -5.52 1.25 17.56
C MET A 209 -6.06 -0.14 17.24
N ALA A 210 -5.26 -1.18 17.51
CA ALA A 210 -5.70 -2.57 17.37
C ALA A 210 -6.89 -2.91 18.28
N GLU A 211 -6.93 -2.42 19.51
CA GLU A 211 -8.06 -2.61 20.43
C GLU A 211 -9.32 -1.90 19.90
N THR A 212 -9.19 -0.65 19.45
CA THR A 212 -10.32 0.12 18.91
C THR A 212 -10.92 -0.48 17.65
N ALA A 213 -10.15 -1.20 16.85
CA ALA A 213 -10.63 -1.87 15.64
C ALA A 213 -11.73 -2.91 15.92
N TYR A 214 -11.87 -3.39 17.16
CA TYR A 214 -12.92 -4.35 17.54
C TYR A 214 -14.23 -3.70 18.01
N LEU A 215 -14.32 -2.37 17.99
CA LEU A 215 -15.55 -1.68 18.35
C LEU A 215 -16.68 -2.00 17.34
N PRO A 216 -17.93 -2.10 17.80
CA PRO A 216 -19.07 -2.44 16.94
C PRO A 216 -19.45 -1.31 15.98
N GLU A 217 -19.06 -0.07 16.30
CA GLU A 217 -19.32 1.13 15.52
C GLU A 217 -18.11 2.07 15.62
N PHE A 218 -17.77 2.73 14.52
CA PHE A 218 -16.66 3.69 14.47
C PHE A 218 -17.20 5.09 14.19
N SER A 219 -17.17 5.93 15.21
CA SER A 219 -17.42 7.38 15.10
C SER A 219 -16.54 8.11 16.10
N ASP A 220 -16.22 9.39 15.83
CA ASP A 220 -15.43 10.19 16.78
C ASP A 220 -16.13 10.30 18.15
N ALA A 221 -17.46 10.28 18.18
CA ALA A 221 -18.23 10.25 19.42
C ALA A 221 -17.98 8.98 20.24
N VAL A 222 -17.99 7.81 19.60
CA VAL A 222 -17.70 6.52 20.25
C VAL A 222 -16.24 6.45 20.69
N LEU A 223 -15.31 6.84 19.82
CA LEU A 223 -13.87 6.82 20.12
C LEU A 223 -13.50 7.77 21.27
N SER A 224 -14.17 8.94 21.39
CA SER A 224 -13.92 9.88 22.49
C SER A 224 -14.29 9.34 23.87
N GLN A 225 -15.18 8.35 23.93
CA GLN A 225 -15.61 7.68 25.16
C GLN A 225 -14.86 6.37 25.41
N PHE A 226 -14.07 5.91 24.43
CA PHE A 226 -13.27 4.72 24.57
C PHE A 226 -12.06 5.00 25.46
N HIS A 227 -11.85 4.14 26.45
CA HIS A 227 -10.75 4.23 27.39
C HIS A 227 -9.86 3.00 27.24
N PRO A 228 -8.77 3.10 26.47
CA PRO A 228 -7.87 1.97 26.21
C PRO A 228 -7.28 1.42 27.51
N ALA A 229 -7.04 0.11 27.57
CA ALA A 229 -6.49 -0.53 28.77
C ALA A 229 -5.09 0.01 29.13
N SER A 230 -4.33 0.50 28.14
CA SER A 230 -3.01 1.09 28.33
C SER A 230 -3.02 2.46 29.02
N GLY A 231 -4.20 3.12 29.13
CA GLY A 231 -4.33 4.50 29.62
C GLY A 231 -3.87 5.57 28.63
N SER A 232 -3.47 5.18 27.41
CA SER A 232 -3.19 6.11 26.32
C SER A 232 -4.48 6.76 25.79
N PRO A 233 -4.41 7.95 25.16
CA PRO A 233 -5.59 8.54 24.53
C PRO A 233 -6.13 7.64 23.40
N ALA A 234 -7.45 7.62 23.24
CA ALA A 234 -8.06 6.95 22.10
C ALA A 234 -7.67 7.65 20.77
N PRO A 235 -7.45 6.88 19.69
CA PRO A 235 -7.16 7.41 18.37
C PRO A 235 -8.38 8.12 17.81
N ALA A 236 -8.15 9.09 16.92
CA ALA A 236 -9.22 9.65 16.11
C ALA A 236 -9.59 8.70 14.96
N LEU A 237 -10.80 8.86 14.40
CA LEU A 237 -11.27 8.03 13.30
C LEU A 237 -10.33 8.06 12.09
N ARG A 238 -9.78 9.26 11.80
CA ARG A 238 -8.79 9.46 10.74
C ARG A 238 -7.52 8.65 10.93
N ASP A 239 -7.12 8.39 12.18
CA ASP A 239 -5.89 7.66 12.48
C ASP A 239 -6.11 6.19 12.11
N LEU A 240 -7.24 5.60 12.50
CA LEU A 240 -7.65 4.25 12.10
C LEU A 240 -7.78 4.10 10.58
N ALA A 241 -8.35 5.10 9.91
CA ALA A 241 -8.46 5.10 8.45
C ALA A 241 -7.10 5.17 7.76
N THR A 242 -6.19 6.02 8.27
CA THR A 242 -4.81 6.19 7.75
C THR A 242 -4.02 4.89 7.86
N GLU A 243 -4.20 4.16 8.96
CA GLU A 243 -3.55 2.85 9.20
C GLU A 243 -4.26 1.67 8.52
N ALA A 244 -5.24 1.93 7.65
CA ALA A 244 -6.00 0.92 6.92
C ALA A 244 -6.77 -0.09 7.81
N LEU A 245 -7.07 0.28 9.06
CA LEU A 245 -7.85 -0.52 10.00
C LEU A 245 -9.34 -0.48 9.70
N ILE A 246 -9.83 0.67 9.24
CA ILE A 246 -11.23 0.89 8.88
C ILE A 246 -11.35 1.55 7.51
N ARG A 247 -12.50 1.36 6.88
CA ARG A 247 -12.86 1.91 5.57
C ARG A 247 -14.22 2.59 5.62
N ASP A 248 -14.37 3.61 4.79
CA ASP A 248 -15.63 4.29 4.53
C ASP A 248 -16.56 3.36 3.72
N ASP A 249 -17.83 3.26 4.12
CA ASP A 249 -18.80 2.40 3.45
C ASP A 249 -19.56 3.05 2.28
N GLY A 250 -19.25 4.31 1.97
CA GLY A 250 -19.89 5.13 0.94
C GLY A 250 -21.19 5.81 1.39
N THR A 251 -21.65 5.53 2.61
CA THR A 251 -22.92 6.05 3.18
C THR A 251 -22.70 6.95 4.39
N GLY A 252 -21.45 7.31 4.67
CA GLY A 252 -21.04 8.07 5.86
C GLY A 252 -20.76 7.20 7.08
N GLY A 253 -20.84 5.87 6.94
CA GLY A 253 -20.46 4.90 7.94
C GLY A 253 -19.04 4.36 7.72
N TRP A 254 -18.55 3.62 8.70
CA TRP A 254 -17.22 3.03 8.71
C TRP A 254 -17.30 1.55 9.09
N PHE A 255 -16.43 0.74 8.51
CA PHE A 255 -16.34 -0.68 8.82
C PHE A 255 -14.90 -1.17 8.90
N MET A 256 -14.67 -2.21 9.68
CA MET A 256 -13.42 -2.98 9.68
C MET A 256 -13.55 -4.14 8.69
N PRO A 257 -12.61 -4.30 7.74
CA PRO A 257 -12.59 -5.42 6.79
C PRO A 257 -12.13 -6.75 7.40
#